data_AF-A0A971HZE3-F1
#
_entry.id   AF-A0A971HZE3-F1
#
_cell.length_a   1.000
_cell.length_b   1.000
_cell.length_c   1.000
_cell.angle_alpha   90.00
_cell.angle_beta   90.00
_cell.angle_gamma   90.00
#
_symmetry.space_group_name_H-M   'P 1'
#
loop_
_entity.id
_entity.type
_entity.pdbx_description
1 polymer ?
#
loop_
_entity_poly.entity_id
_entity_poly.type
_entity_poly.pdbx_seq_one_letter_code
_entity_poly.pdbx_strand_id
1 'polypeptide(L)'
;MTKIKCPHCGMTDIIDLLPLSTDLLWEKLSEDELKYRYYCSGCDKYFGATAYTDDGRQVIPYITGLCFYTGDYYKGFSQIGFRRHYPNCCTYKITMCRDDNHEEVLGRRACGDLSRLIDSLYYDLFLDDWQRAYDAEESPKGTYWKLIIYIQDEEKREYGGSQEHPVYWNELLALFQPYFNLTNRSMFYSENTQVKV
;
A
#
# COMPACT_ATOMS: atom_id res chain seq x y z
N MET A 1 -12.62 8.11 14.97
CA MET A 1 -11.64 8.56 13.97
C MET A 1 -10.27 8.09 14.41
N THR A 2 -9.58 7.32 13.58
CA THR A 2 -8.18 6.93 13.81
C THR A 2 -7.34 8.21 13.83
N LYS A 3 -6.46 8.37 14.82
CA LYS A 3 -5.56 9.53 14.86
C LYS A 3 -4.57 9.43 13.69
N ILE A 4 -4.41 10.52 12.94
CA ILE A 4 -3.40 10.62 11.87
C ILE A 4 -2.01 10.51 12.50
N LYS A 5 -1.12 9.75 11.86
CA LYS A 5 0.28 9.63 12.22
C LYS A 5 1.14 10.27 11.12
N CYS A 6 2.26 10.86 11.51
CA CYS A 6 3.26 11.28 10.54
C CYS A 6 3.89 10.04 9.87
N PRO A 7 3.89 9.91 8.53
CA PRO A 7 4.50 8.76 7.84
C PRO A 7 6.01 8.67 8.05
N HIS A 8 6.67 9.77 8.46
CA HIS A 8 8.11 9.82 8.65
C HIS A 8 8.58 9.44 10.06
N CYS A 9 7.81 9.76 11.11
CA CYS A 9 8.25 9.59 12.50
C CYS A 9 7.23 8.92 13.42
N GLY A 10 6.00 8.67 12.96
CA GLY A 10 4.95 8.00 13.73
C GLY A 10 4.26 8.85 14.78
N MET A 11 4.70 10.09 15.02
CA MET A 11 4.06 11.02 15.95
C MET A 11 2.65 11.39 15.47
N THR A 12 1.75 11.63 16.42
CA THR A 12 0.35 12.01 16.14
C THR A 12 0.06 13.50 16.34
N ASP A 13 1.10 14.29 16.62
CA ASP A 13 0.99 15.74 16.82
C ASP A 13 1.05 16.43 15.45
N ILE A 14 -0.09 16.39 14.78
CA ILE A 14 -0.26 16.77 13.37
C ILE A 14 -1.14 18.02 13.27
N ILE A 15 -0.67 19.00 12.49
CA ILE A 15 -1.41 20.19 12.13
C ILE A 15 -2.01 19.97 10.73
N ASP A 16 -3.35 20.05 10.60
CA ASP A 16 -4.02 20.11 9.30
C ASP A 16 -3.95 21.56 8.78
N LEU A 17 -3.36 21.74 7.60
CA LEU A 17 -3.12 23.04 6.98
C LEU A 17 -4.35 23.53 6.20
N LEU A 18 -5.30 22.64 5.86
CA LEU A 18 -6.49 22.99 5.09
C LEU A 18 -7.48 23.89 5.84
N PRO A 19 -7.80 23.66 7.14
CA PRO A 19 -8.62 24.59 7.92
C PRO A 19 -7.98 25.95 8.18
N LEU A 20 -6.65 26.05 7.99
CA LEU A 20 -5.88 27.27 8.20
C LEU A 20 -5.84 28.15 6.94
N SER A 21 -6.55 27.78 5.86
CA SER A 21 -6.62 28.48 4.56
C SER A 21 -7.32 29.86 4.60
N THR A 22 -7.00 30.66 5.61
CA THR A 22 -7.20 32.09 5.60
C THR A 22 -5.97 32.76 5.00
N ASP A 23 -6.11 34.02 4.57
CA ASP A 23 -5.09 34.83 3.91
C ASP A 23 -3.71 34.85 4.64
N LEU A 24 -3.67 34.46 5.91
CA LEU A 24 -2.49 34.42 6.79
C LEU A 24 -1.48 33.29 6.50
N LEU A 25 -1.89 32.16 5.90
CA LEU A 25 -0.95 31.06 5.59
C LEU A 25 -0.11 31.35 4.35
N TRP A 26 -0.70 32.01 3.35
CA TRP A 26 -0.05 32.32 2.07
C TRP A 26 1.12 33.30 2.22
N GLU A 27 1.11 34.12 3.27
CA GLU A 27 2.22 35.03 3.58
C GLU A 27 3.43 34.34 4.24
N LYS A 28 3.26 33.11 4.76
CA LYS A 28 4.28 32.40 5.55
C LYS A 28 4.81 31.13 4.90
N LEU A 29 4.02 30.47 4.05
CA LEU A 29 4.39 29.22 3.38
C LEU A 29 4.76 29.47 1.93
N SER A 30 5.78 28.79 1.45
CA SER A 30 6.13 28.76 0.03
C SER A 30 5.08 27.98 -0.79
N GLU A 31 4.99 28.26 -2.10
CA GLU A 31 4.13 27.50 -3.03
C GLU A 31 4.41 25.98 -2.96
N ASP A 32 5.66 25.60 -2.70
CA ASP A 32 6.07 24.21 -2.52
C ASP A 32 5.55 23.55 -1.25
N GLU A 33 5.30 24.32 -0.18
CA GLU A 33 4.75 23.80 1.08
C GLU A 33 3.22 23.70 1.02
N LEU A 34 2.59 24.58 0.24
CA LEU A 34 1.13 24.64 0.08
C LEU A 34 0.53 23.42 -0.64
N LYS A 35 1.36 22.58 -1.26
CA LYS A 35 0.91 21.31 -1.85
C LYS A 35 0.61 20.23 -0.82
N TYR A 36 1.09 20.38 0.41
CA TYR A 36 0.90 19.41 1.48
C TYR A 36 -0.33 19.75 2.33
N ARG A 37 -1.01 18.71 2.81
CA ARG A 37 -2.17 18.88 3.69
C ARG A 37 -1.79 18.97 5.15
N TYR A 38 -0.72 18.29 5.56
CA TYR A 38 -0.39 18.11 6.96
C TYR A 38 1.04 18.52 7.26
N TYR A 39 1.25 19.00 8.48
CA TYR A 39 2.57 19.29 9.05
C TYR A 39 2.74 18.54 10.37
N CYS A 40 3.89 17.90 10.57
CA CYS A 40 4.26 17.21 11.80
C CYS A 40 5.18 18.09 12.65
N SER A 41 4.71 18.54 13.82
CA SER A 41 5.54 19.33 14.75
C SER A 41 6.66 18.51 15.40
N GLY A 42 6.54 17.18 15.44
CA GLY A 42 7.52 16.30 16.07
C GLY A 42 8.79 16.07 15.25
N CYS A 43 8.71 16.14 13.92
CA CYS A 43 9.87 15.96 13.04
C CYS A 43 10.05 17.07 12.01
N ASP A 44 9.26 18.14 12.10
CA ASP A 44 9.31 19.32 11.23
C ASP A 44 9.21 18.97 9.73
N LYS A 45 8.28 18.07 9.38
CA LYS A 45 8.04 17.62 8.00
C LYS A 45 6.60 17.79 7.58
N TYR A 46 6.42 18.13 6.30
CA TYR A 46 5.14 18.18 5.62
C TYR A 46 4.83 16.86 4.93
N PHE A 47 3.55 16.48 4.84
CA PHE A 47 3.10 15.27 4.17
C PHE A 47 1.63 15.38 3.71
N GLY A 48 1.17 14.39 2.95
CA GLY A 48 -0.19 14.33 2.39
C GLY A 48 -0.36 15.22 1.16
N ALA A 49 0.68 15.35 0.35
CA ALA A 49 0.56 15.97 -0.96
C ALA A 49 -0.17 15.05 -1.95
N THR A 50 -0.76 15.66 -2.98
CA THR A 50 -1.25 14.88 -4.12
C THR A 50 -0.06 14.27 -4.87
N ALA A 51 -0.12 12.97 -5.15
CA ALA A 51 0.94 12.28 -5.87
C ALA A 51 0.92 12.61 -7.37
N TYR A 52 2.06 13.05 -7.91
CA TYR A 52 2.26 13.34 -9.33
C TYR A 52 3.38 12.47 -9.91
N THR A 53 3.26 12.10 -11.17
CA THR A 53 4.34 11.52 -12.00
C THR A 53 5.35 12.59 -12.37
N ASP A 54 6.53 12.18 -12.87
CA ASP A 54 7.61 13.10 -13.25
C ASP A 54 7.20 14.08 -14.37
N ASP A 55 6.21 13.71 -15.19
CA ASP A 55 5.63 14.55 -16.24
C ASP A 55 4.44 15.42 -15.76
N GLY A 56 4.16 15.44 -14.46
CA GLY A 56 3.16 16.32 -13.84
C GLY A 56 1.72 15.82 -13.89
N ARG A 57 1.47 14.54 -14.23
CA ARG A 57 0.14 13.92 -14.16
C ARG A 57 -0.16 13.42 -12.76
N GLN A 58 -1.40 13.55 -12.28
CA GLN A 58 -1.80 12.93 -11.01
C GLN A 58 -1.73 11.41 -11.12
N VAL A 59 -1.10 10.73 -10.18
CA VAL A 59 -0.75 9.29 -10.29
C VAL A 59 -2.00 8.39 -10.26
N ILE A 60 -2.91 8.64 -9.32
CA ILE A 60 -4.02 7.73 -8.98
C ILE A 60 -4.87 7.32 -10.20
N PRO A 61 -5.31 8.25 -11.07
CA PRO A 61 -6.05 7.91 -12.28
C PRO A 61 -5.34 6.93 -13.24
N TYR A 62 -4.00 6.94 -13.25
CA TYR A 62 -3.18 6.16 -14.19
C TYR A 62 -2.67 4.85 -13.58
N ILE A 63 -3.04 4.49 -12.35
CA ILE A 63 -2.66 3.20 -11.77
C ILE A 63 -3.39 2.06 -12.49
N THR A 64 -2.59 1.14 -13.03
CA THR A 64 -3.04 -0.04 -13.78
C THR A 64 -3.03 -1.31 -12.94
N GLY A 65 -2.33 -1.32 -11.82
CA GLY A 65 -2.27 -2.46 -10.92
C GLY A 65 -1.37 -2.22 -9.72
N LEU A 66 -1.32 -3.21 -8.85
CA LEU A 66 -0.38 -3.22 -7.73
C LEU A 66 -0.02 -4.65 -7.35
N CYS A 67 1.14 -4.85 -6.76
CA CYS A 67 1.57 -6.11 -6.19
C CYS A 67 2.06 -5.88 -4.77
N PHE A 68 1.56 -6.65 -3.83
CA PHE A 68 2.07 -6.67 -2.47
C PHE A 68 2.62 -8.07 -2.15
N TYR A 69 3.82 -8.09 -1.62
CA TYR A 69 4.56 -9.28 -1.20
C TYR A 69 4.95 -9.09 0.26
N THR A 70 4.81 -10.15 1.06
CA THR A 70 5.37 -10.23 2.41
C THR A 70 5.70 -11.68 2.76
N GLY A 71 6.84 -11.92 3.40
CA GLY A 71 7.21 -13.27 3.81
C GLY A 71 8.69 -13.45 4.10
N ASP A 72 9.06 -14.68 4.41
CA ASP A 72 10.43 -15.11 4.62
C ASP A 72 10.74 -16.16 3.55
N TYR A 73 11.86 -16.00 2.86
CA TYR A 73 12.29 -16.91 1.81
C TYR A 73 12.31 -18.38 2.25
N TYR A 74 12.64 -18.65 3.53
CA TYR A 74 12.76 -19.99 4.08
C TYR A 74 11.49 -20.51 4.78
N LYS A 75 10.60 -19.62 5.23
CA LYS A 75 9.39 -20.00 5.99
C LYS A 75 8.10 -19.81 5.22
N GLY A 76 8.21 -19.38 3.96
CA GLY A 76 7.07 -19.14 3.09
C GLY A 76 6.72 -17.66 2.93
N PHE A 77 5.98 -17.38 1.87
CA PHE A 77 5.61 -16.03 1.47
C PHE A 77 4.14 -15.93 1.06
N SER A 78 3.60 -14.72 1.15
CA SER A 78 2.29 -14.35 0.64
C SER A 78 2.46 -13.22 -0.37
N GLN A 79 1.84 -13.38 -1.52
CA GLN A 79 1.84 -12.40 -2.59
C GLN A 79 0.42 -12.20 -3.08
N ILE A 80 0.06 -10.95 -3.35
CA ILE A 80 -1.15 -10.58 -4.05
C ILE A 80 -0.85 -9.57 -5.15
N GLY A 81 -1.25 -9.89 -6.37
CA GLY A 81 -1.19 -9.00 -7.51
C GLY A 81 -2.59 -8.63 -7.99
N PHE A 82 -2.84 -7.35 -8.19
CA PHE A 82 -4.02 -6.80 -8.83
C PHE A 82 -3.67 -6.25 -10.20
N ARG A 83 -4.55 -6.48 -11.17
CA ARG A 83 -4.44 -5.91 -12.52
C ARG A 83 -5.78 -5.38 -12.98
N ARG A 84 -5.80 -4.14 -13.45
CA ARG A 84 -6.94 -3.50 -14.11
C ARG A 84 -6.89 -3.86 -15.59
N HIS A 85 -8.00 -4.38 -16.12
CA HIS A 85 -8.12 -4.71 -17.56
C HIS A 85 -9.02 -3.72 -18.30
N TYR A 86 -10.07 -3.26 -17.62
CA TYR A 86 -11.04 -2.28 -18.12
C TYR A 86 -11.44 -1.34 -16.97
N PRO A 87 -12.08 -0.18 -17.23
CA PRO A 87 -12.47 0.77 -16.18
C PRO A 87 -13.26 0.14 -15.02
N ASN A 88 -13.97 -0.96 -15.30
CA ASN A 88 -14.88 -1.61 -14.35
C ASN A 88 -14.43 -3.01 -13.91
N CYS A 89 -13.37 -3.58 -14.48
CA CYS A 89 -12.94 -4.96 -14.21
C CYS A 89 -11.49 -5.04 -13.71
N CYS A 90 -11.32 -5.60 -12.52
CA CYS A 90 -10.04 -5.93 -11.92
C CYS A 90 -9.94 -7.43 -11.65
N THR A 91 -8.79 -8.02 -11.98
CA THR A 91 -8.44 -9.38 -11.58
C THR A 91 -7.41 -9.33 -10.48
N TYR A 92 -7.45 -10.28 -9.55
CA TYR A 92 -6.38 -10.49 -8.60
C TYR A 92 -5.90 -11.94 -8.63
N LYS A 93 -4.61 -12.11 -8.33
CA LYS A 93 -3.98 -13.40 -8.09
C LYS A 93 -3.32 -13.36 -6.71
N ILE A 94 -3.67 -14.30 -5.85
CA ILE A 94 -3.00 -14.54 -4.58
C ILE A 94 -2.15 -15.79 -4.75
N THR A 95 -0.91 -15.72 -4.30
CA THR A 95 -0.01 -16.87 -4.19
C THR A 95 0.47 -16.94 -2.76
N MET A 96 0.32 -18.09 -2.12
CA MET A 96 0.88 -18.37 -0.81
C MET A 96 1.72 -19.63 -0.88
N CYS A 97 2.96 -19.52 -0.42
CA CYS A 97 3.86 -20.64 -0.26
C CYS A 97 4.13 -20.80 1.23
N ARG A 98 3.97 -22.01 1.77
CA ARG A 98 4.32 -22.38 3.15
C ARG A 98 4.95 -23.75 3.13
N ASP A 99 6.21 -23.84 3.56
CA ASP A 99 7.01 -25.05 3.47
C ASP A 99 7.01 -25.59 2.03
N ASP A 100 6.44 -26.78 1.79
CA ASP A 100 6.31 -27.42 0.46
C ASP A 100 4.93 -27.18 -0.20
N ASN A 101 4.01 -26.49 0.48
CA ASN A 101 2.66 -26.25 -0.02
C ASN A 101 2.56 -24.93 -0.78
N HIS A 102 2.08 -25.01 -2.03
CA HIS A 102 1.83 -23.87 -2.89
C HIS A 102 0.33 -23.73 -3.16
N GLU A 103 -0.24 -22.62 -2.71
CA GLU A 103 -1.65 -22.29 -2.91
C GLU A 103 -1.78 -21.07 -3.83
N GLU A 104 -2.66 -21.18 -4.82
CA GLU A 104 -3.03 -20.06 -5.67
C GLU A 104 -4.54 -19.84 -5.67
N VAL A 105 -4.94 -18.58 -5.48
CA VAL A 105 -6.33 -18.16 -5.62
C VAL A 105 -6.40 -17.08 -6.69
N LEU A 106 -7.19 -17.36 -7.73
CA LEU A 106 -7.54 -16.39 -8.76
C LEU A 106 -8.94 -15.87 -8.48
N GLY A 107 -9.13 -14.56 -8.65
CA GLY A 107 -10.45 -13.97 -8.53
C GLY A 107 -10.66 -12.75 -9.42
N ARG A 108 -11.93 -12.38 -9.54
CA ARG A 108 -12.38 -11.18 -10.24
C ARG A 108 -13.20 -10.34 -9.28
N ARG A 109 -12.98 -9.03 -9.30
CA ARG A 109 -13.74 -8.04 -8.52
C ARG A 109 -14.12 -6.86 -9.39
N ALA A 110 -15.12 -6.10 -8.93
CA ALA A 110 -15.40 -4.79 -9.49
C ALA A 110 -14.19 -3.86 -9.28
N CYS A 111 -13.89 -2.98 -10.23
CA CYS A 111 -12.77 -2.03 -10.09
C CYS A 111 -12.89 -1.09 -8.89
N GLY A 112 -14.11 -0.89 -8.36
CA GLY A 112 -14.31 -0.09 -7.16
C GLY A 112 -13.53 -0.60 -5.95
N ASP A 113 -13.29 -1.91 -5.84
CA ASP A 113 -12.49 -2.48 -4.75
C ASP A 113 -10.99 -2.12 -4.90
N LEU A 114 -10.47 -2.14 -6.13
CA LEU A 114 -9.10 -1.69 -6.41
C LEU A 114 -8.94 -0.18 -6.22
N SER A 115 -9.91 0.62 -6.68
CA SER A 115 -9.89 2.08 -6.46
C SER A 115 -9.87 2.41 -4.97
N ARG A 116 -10.72 1.78 -4.15
CA ARG A 116 -10.72 1.97 -2.69
C ARG A 116 -9.39 1.58 -2.05
N LEU A 117 -8.79 0.48 -2.51
CA LEU A 117 -7.47 0.06 -2.03
C LEU A 117 -6.39 1.11 -2.37
N ILE A 118 -6.41 1.64 -3.60
CA ILE A 118 -5.50 2.72 -4.03
C ILE A 118 -5.74 4.00 -3.22
N ASP A 119 -7.00 4.39 -3.03
CA ASP A 119 -7.38 5.57 -2.26
C ASP A 119 -6.88 5.44 -0.82
N SER A 120 -7.06 4.27 -0.19
CA SER A 120 -6.52 4.05 1.16
C SER A 120 -5.00 4.10 1.21
N LEU A 121 -4.29 3.57 0.20
CA LEU A 121 -2.83 3.67 0.15
C LEU A 121 -2.36 5.13 0.09
N TYR A 122 -2.93 5.94 -0.81
CA TYR A 122 -2.45 7.30 -1.04
C TYR A 122 -3.01 8.33 -0.05
N TYR A 123 -4.28 8.22 0.33
CA TYR A 123 -4.96 9.24 1.15
C TYR A 123 -5.03 8.87 2.63
N ASP A 124 -5.09 7.58 2.99
CA ASP A 124 -5.15 7.16 4.40
C ASP A 124 -3.74 6.83 4.94
N LEU A 125 -2.90 6.19 4.13
CA LEU A 125 -1.56 5.75 4.53
C LEU A 125 -0.44 6.69 4.04
N PHE A 126 -0.76 7.70 3.23
CA PHE A 126 0.21 8.68 2.71
C PHE A 126 1.38 8.03 1.97
N LEU A 127 1.09 7.03 1.13
CA LEU A 127 2.10 6.20 0.47
C LEU A 127 3.17 7.00 -0.28
N ASP A 128 2.83 8.17 -0.85
CA ASP A 128 3.82 8.96 -1.60
C ASP A 128 4.88 9.65 -0.72
N ASP A 129 4.58 9.82 0.57
CA ASP A 129 5.50 10.37 1.57
C ASP A 129 6.35 9.29 2.25
N TRP A 130 6.19 8.02 1.85
CA TRP A 130 7.01 6.92 2.38
C TRP A 130 8.43 6.95 1.78
N GLN A 131 9.37 6.38 2.54
CA GLN A 131 10.68 6.05 1.98
C GLN A 131 10.52 4.92 0.96
N ARG A 132 11.40 4.85 -0.04
CA ARG A 132 11.34 3.78 -1.06
C ARG A 132 11.99 2.48 -0.59
N ALA A 133 13.00 2.58 0.28
CA ALA A 133 13.73 1.45 0.83
C ALA A 133 13.72 1.50 2.36
N TYR A 134 13.46 0.35 2.98
CA TYR A 134 13.46 0.10 4.42
C TYR A 134 14.36 -1.10 4.71
N ASP A 135 15.63 -0.99 4.35
CA ASP A 135 16.59 -2.07 4.51
C ASP A 135 17.35 -1.91 5.82
N ALA A 136 17.23 -2.88 6.72
CA ALA A 136 18.18 -3.03 7.82
C ALA A 136 19.52 -3.53 7.25
N GLU A 137 20.64 -3.02 7.76
CA GLU A 137 21.96 -3.59 7.44
C GLU A 137 21.98 -5.09 7.81
N GLU A 138 22.33 -5.91 6.83
CA GLU A 138 22.64 -7.34 6.93
C GLU A 138 21.73 -8.19 7.86
N SER A 139 20.66 -8.76 7.32
CA SER A 139 20.05 -9.93 7.96
C SER A 139 19.60 -11.01 6.97
N PRO A 140 20.37 -12.11 6.84
CA PRO A 140 20.02 -13.24 5.97
C PRO A 140 18.79 -14.05 6.45
N LYS A 141 18.08 -13.60 7.50
CA LYS A 141 16.90 -14.26 8.09
C LYS A 141 15.71 -13.30 8.31
N GLY A 142 15.68 -12.18 7.59
CA GLY A 142 14.63 -11.18 7.71
C GLY A 142 13.36 -11.50 6.94
N THR A 143 12.22 -11.07 7.47
CA THR A 143 10.99 -10.93 6.68
C THR A 143 11.21 -9.85 5.62
N TYR A 144 11.03 -10.23 4.36
CA TYR A 144 11.05 -9.34 3.21
C TYR A 144 9.62 -8.89 2.89
N TRP A 145 9.49 -7.63 2.50
CA TRP A 145 8.23 -7.12 1.96
C TRP A 145 8.50 -6.19 0.77
N LYS A 146 7.55 -6.18 -0.16
CA LYS A 146 7.59 -5.29 -1.32
C LYS A 146 6.18 -4.89 -1.73
N LEU A 147 5.97 -3.61 -1.93
CA LEU A 147 4.78 -3.04 -2.56
C LEU A 147 5.20 -2.39 -3.89
N ILE A 148 4.58 -2.83 -4.97
CA ILE A 148 4.80 -2.29 -6.31
C ILE A 148 3.50 -1.67 -6.79
N ILE A 149 3.52 -0.42 -7.19
CA ILE A 149 2.42 0.27 -7.86
C ILE A 149 2.77 0.36 -9.34
N TYR A 150 1.93 -0.21 -10.20
CA TYR A 150 2.08 -0.12 -11.65
C TYR A 150 1.26 1.04 -12.18
N ILE A 151 1.92 1.95 -12.87
CA ILE A 151 1.34 3.15 -13.49
C ILE A 151 1.32 2.89 -15.01
N GLN A 152 0.58 3.68 -15.78
CA GLN A 152 0.63 3.61 -17.25
C GLN A 152 2.05 3.89 -17.77
N ASP A 153 2.29 3.59 -19.05
CA ASP A 153 3.55 3.89 -19.75
C ASP A 153 4.79 3.21 -19.13
N GLU A 154 4.61 2.02 -18.55
CA GLU A 154 5.65 1.21 -17.89
C GLU A 154 6.28 1.84 -16.63
N GLU A 155 5.77 3.00 -16.16
CA GLU A 155 6.19 3.58 -14.89
C GLU A 155 5.75 2.68 -13.73
N LYS A 156 6.62 2.55 -12.73
CA LYS A 156 6.32 1.83 -11.49
C LYS A 156 6.93 2.53 -10.29
N ARG A 157 6.24 2.45 -9.15
CA ARG A 157 6.77 2.85 -7.84
C ARG A 157 6.96 1.63 -6.98
N GLU A 158 8.17 1.45 -6.49
CA GLU A 158 8.53 0.33 -5.62
C GLU A 158 8.84 0.85 -4.22
N TYR A 159 8.25 0.18 -3.24
CA TYR A 159 8.53 0.35 -1.82
C TYR A 159 8.87 -1.04 -1.29
N GLY A 160 9.88 -1.16 -0.45
CA GLY A 160 10.20 -2.45 0.12
C GLY A 160 11.28 -2.36 1.16
N GLY A 161 11.50 -3.48 1.83
CA GLY A 161 12.46 -3.53 2.89
C GLY A 161 12.67 -4.94 3.43
N SER A 162 13.67 -5.02 4.30
CA SER A 162 13.98 -6.21 5.08
C SER A 162 14.00 -5.82 6.55
N GLN A 163 13.13 -6.47 7.34
CA GLN A 163 12.94 -6.24 8.79
C GLN A 163 12.41 -4.87 9.21
N GLU A 164 12.81 -3.79 8.56
CA GLU A 164 12.24 -2.46 8.79
C GLU A 164 10.94 -2.29 8.00
N HIS A 165 10.04 -1.52 8.59
CA HIS A 165 8.70 -1.32 8.07
C HIS A 165 8.29 0.15 8.23
N PRO A 166 7.44 0.66 7.33
CA PRO A 166 6.88 2.00 7.44
C PRO A 166 6.03 2.15 8.71
N VAL A 167 5.84 3.39 9.17
CA VAL A 167 4.98 3.72 10.31
C VAL A 167 3.58 3.08 10.22
N TYR A 168 3.05 3.00 9.01
CA TYR A 168 1.72 2.49 8.69
C TYR A 168 1.70 1.00 8.33
N TRP A 169 2.72 0.24 8.74
CA TRP A 169 2.86 -1.18 8.39
C TRP A 169 1.65 -2.05 8.80
N ASN A 170 1.15 -1.86 10.02
CA ASN A 170 0.03 -2.65 10.52
C ASN A 170 -1.26 -2.34 9.74
N GLU A 171 -1.46 -1.07 9.39
CA GLU A 171 -2.57 -0.60 8.57
C GLU A 171 -2.46 -1.14 7.14
N LEU A 172 -1.26 -1.15 6.56
CA LEU A 172 -0.99 -1.78 5.26
C LEU A 172 -1.36 -3.28 5.29
N LEU A 173 -0.86 -4.02 6.27
CA LEU A 173 -1.20 -5.44 6.43
C LEU A 173 -2.71 -5.64 6.57
N ALA A 174 -3.39 -4.79 7.34
CA ALA A 174 -4.84 -4.85 7.52
C ALA A 174 -5.62 -4.64 6.20
N LEU A 175 -5.12 -3.81 5.27
CA LEU A 175 -5.73 -3.64 3.94
C LEU A 175 -5.68 -4.93 3.11
N PHE A 176 -4.59 -5.70 3.22
CA PHE A 176 -4.39 -6.91 2.41
C PHE A 176 -4.87 -8.21 3.09
N GLN A 177 -4.99 -8.22 4.42
CA GLN A 177 -5.39 -9.39 5.22
C GLN A 177 -6.68 -10.08 4.73
N PRO A 178 -7.76 -9.36 4.34
CA PRO A 178 -8.98 -10.01 3.86
C PRO A 178 -8.76 -10.88 2.63
N TYR A 179 -7.79 -10.54 1.79
CA TYR A 179 -7.46 -11.32 0.60
C TYR A 179 -6.62 -12.55 0.96
N PHE A 180 -5.60 -12.39 1.81
CA PHE A 180 -4.82 -13.54 2.30
C PHE A 180 -5.64 -14.52 3.13
N ASN A 181 -6.78 -14.11 3.69
CA ASN A 181 -7.70 -15.04 4.35
C ASN A 181 -8.51 -15.92 3.38
N LEU A 182 -8.53 -15.61 2.07
CA LEU A 182 -9.23 -16.41 1.07
C LEU A 182 -8.55 -17.77 0.81
N THR A 183 -7.23 -17.83 0.90
CA THR A 183 -6.43 -19.06 0.78
C THR A 183 -6.64 -19.99 1.99
N ASN A 184 -6.75 -19.43 3.20
CA ASN A 184 -7.14 -20.22 4.39
C ASN A 184 -8.56 -20.81 4.27
N ARG A 185 -9.44 -20.24 3.43
CA ARG A 185 -10.79 -20.78 3.18
C ARG A 185 -10.81 -21.87 2.10
N SER A 186 -9.84 -21.94 1.19
CA SER A 186 -9.75 -23.06 0.24
C SER A 186 -9.45 -24.40 0.92
N MET A 187 -8.84 -24.41 2.11
CA MET A 187 -8.67 -25.62 2.93
C MET A 187 -10.01 -26.25 3.37
N PHE A 188 -11.07 -25.47 3.56
CA PHE A 188 -12.36 -26.01 4.04
C PHE A 188 -13.26 -26.54 2.90
N TYR A 189 -12.93 -26.24 1.64
CA TYR A 189 -13.69 -26.75 0.49
C TYR A 189 -13.03 -27.98 -0.17
N SER A 190 -11.76 -28.27 0.12
CA SER A 190 -11.11 -29.51 -0.34
C SER A 190 -11.50 -30.74 0.49
N GLU A 191 -12.06 -30.58 1.70
CA GLU A 191 -12.47 -31.71 2.54
C GLU A 191 -13.92 -32.19 2.31
N ASN A 192 -14.77 -31.45 1.58
CA ASN A 192 -16.20 -31.78 1.42
C ASN A 192 -16.68 -32.05 0.00
N THR A 193 -15.77 -32.31 -0.94
CA THR A 193 -16.15 -32.70 -2.31
C THR A 193 -15.63 -34.09 -2.69
N GLN A 194 -15.87 -35.08 -1.83
CA GLN A 194 -16.04 -36.46 -2.31
C GLN A 194 -17.51 -36.71 -2.57
N VAL A 195 -18.00 -36.26 -3.73
CA VAL A 195 -19.18 -36.90 -4.33
C VAL A 195 -18.70 -38.25 -4.85
N LYS A 196 -19.02 -39.32 -4.10
CA LYS A 196 -18.96 -40.68 -4.62
C LYS A 196 -19.94 -40.77 -5.78
N VAL A 197 -19.42 -41.06 -6.97
CA VAL A 197 -20.17 -41.68 -8.06
C VAL A 197 -20.10 -43.18 -7.88
#